data_AF-A0A537UW72-F1
#
_entry.id   AF-A0A537UW72-F1
#
_cell.length_a   1.000
_cell.length_b   1.000
_cell.length_c   1.000
_cell.angle_alpha   90.00
_cell.angle_beta   90.00
_cell.angle_gamma   90.00
#
_symmetry.space_group_name_H-M   'P 1'
#
loop_
_entity.id
_entity.type
_entity.pdbx_description
1 polymer ?
#
loop_
_entity_poly.entity_id
_entity_poly.type
_entity_poly.pdbx_seq_one_letter_code
_entity_poly.pdbx_strand_id
1 'polypeptide(L)' 'MPGHPKESTSARYRRLAGECWEIAYTFPAGERRTVLLQMAQVWQRLSEEQKTAAQQQQQVQPKDDDDMG' A
#
# COMPACT_ATOMS: atom_id res chain seq x y z
N MET A 1 16.46 17.26 12.44
CA MET A 1 16.24 15.80 12.43
C MET A 1 15.60 15.44 11.09
N PRO A 2 16.28 14.73 10.17
CA PRO A 2 15.64 14.32 8.93
C PRO A 2 14.58 13.28 9.28
N GLY A 3 13.31 13.66 9.16
CA GLY A 3 12.19 12.75 9.36
C GLY A 3 12.34 11.60 8.36
N HIS A 4 12.64 10.40 8.86
CA HIS A 4 12.57 9.19 8.07
C HIS A 4 11.19 9.20 7.39
N PRO A 5 11.08 9.13 6.05
CA PRO A 5 9.79 8.96 5.43
C PRO A 5 9.23 7.68 6.03
N LYS A 6 8.17 7.81 6.85
CA LYS A 6 7.45 6.65 7.38
C LYS A 6 7.06 5.87 6.14
N GLU A 7 7.69 4.71 5.95
CA GLU A 7 7.38 3.82 4.84
C GLU A 7 5.86 3.73 4.78
N SER A 8 5.29 4.26 3.69
CA SER A 8 3.84 4.39 3.62
C SER A 8 3.25 3.00 3.78
N THR A 9 2.14 2.88 4.50
CA THR A 9 1.48 1.58 4.74
C THR A 9 1.25 0.86 3.42
N SER A 10 1.01 1.61 2.33
CA SER A 10 0.96 1.12 0.95
C SER A 10 2.25 0.46 0.47
N ALA A 11 3.42 1.07 0.68
CA ALA A 11 4.72 0.50 0.31
C ALA A 11 4.98 -0.81 1.07
N ARG A 12 4.63 -0.85 2.36
CA ARG A 12 4.74 -2.06 3.19
C ARG A 12 3.83 -3.19 2.69
N TYR A 13 2.58 -2.88 2.33
CA TYR A 13 1.67 -3.87 1.74
C TYR A 13 2.14 -4.36 0.36
N ARG A 14 2.68 -3.47 -0.47
CA ARG A 14 3.23 -3.85 -1.78
C ARG A 14 4.42 -4.80 -1.64
N ARG A 15 5.26 -4.62 -0.62
CA ARG A 15 6.37 -5.53 -0.32
C ARG A 15 5.89 -6.91 0.12
N LEU A 16 4.93 -6.95 1.05
CA LEU A 16 4.30 -8.20 1.50
C LEU A 16 3.64 -8.96 0.35
N ALA A 17 2.97 -8.25 -0.57
CA ALA A 17 2.41 -8.86 -1.78
C ALA A 17 3.50 -9.53 -2.62
N GLY A 18 4.62 -8.85 -2.86
CA GLY A 18 5.75 -9.42 -3.60
C GLY A 18 6.35 -10.67 -2.93
N GLU A 19 6.57 -10.62 -1.62
CA GLU A 19 7.09 -11.76 -0.85
C GLU A 19 6.12 -12.97 -0.91
N CYS A 20 4.81 -12.75 -0.80
CA CYS A 20 3.86 -13.84 -0.94
C CYS A 20 3.81 -14.43 -2.36
N TRP A 21 4.04 -13.63 -3.40
CA TRP A 21 4.17 -14.17 -4.76
C TRP A 21 5.40 -15.06 -4.86
N GLU A 22 6.56 -14.56 -4.44
CA GLU A 22 7.81 -15.31 -4.49
C GLU A 22 7.68 -16.66 -3.76
N ILE A 23 7.16 -16.63 -2.53
CA ILE A 23 6.92 -17.85 -1.75
C ILE A 23 5.89 -18.75 -2.45
N ALA A 24 4.80 -18.21 -2.99
CA ALA A 24 3.80 -19.00 -3.72
C ALA A 24 4.39 -19.77 -4.89
N TYR A 25 5.35 -19.20 -5.62
CA TYR A 25 6.02 -19.88 -6.74
C TYR A 25 7.03 -20.94 -6.31
N THR A 26 7.46 -20.95 -5.05
CA THR A 26 8.30 -22.04 -4.52
C THR A 26 7.50 -23.30 -4.18
N PHE A 27 6.17 -23.17 -4.00
CA PHE A 27 5.29 -24.30 -3.74
C PHE A 27 4.69 -24.86 -5.03
N PRO A 28 4.49 -26.19 -5.12
CA PRO A 28 3.72 -26.78 -6.21
C PRO A 28 2.28 -26.27 -6.22
N ALA A 29 1.61 -26.41 -7.37
CA ALA A 29 0.20 -26.08 -7.49
C ALA A 29 -0.61 -26.89 -6.48
N GLY A 30 -1.36 -26.19 -5.64
CA GLY A 30 -2.11 -26.76 -4.54
C GLY A 30 -2.65 -25.68 -3.63
N GLU A 31 -3.41 -26.09 -2.62
CA GLU A 31 -4.10 -25.20 -1.68
C GLU A 31 -3.16 -24.18 -1.02
N ARG A 32 -1.95 -24.63 -0.65
CA ARG A 32 -0.92 -23.78 -0.04
C ARG A 32 -0.47 -22.62 -0.94
N ARG A 33 -0.26 -22.91 -2.24
CA ARG A 33 0.07 -21.88 -3.24
C ARG A 33 -1.12 -20.94 -3.47
N THR A 34 -2.33 -21.47 -3.53
CA THR A 34 -3.55 -20.66 -3.72
C THR A 34 -3.76 -19.67 -2.57
N VAL A 35 -3.57 -20.10 -1.33
CA VAL A 35 -3.69 -19.22 -0.15
C VAL A 35 -2.66 -18.09 -0.19
N LEU A 36 -1.40 -18.38 -0.53
CA LEU A 36 -0.36 -17.36 -0.66
C LEU A 36 -0.65 -16.35 -1.78
N LEU A 37 -1.15 -16.81 -2.92
CA LEU A 37 -1.57 -15.94 -4.03
C LEU A 37 -2.75 -15.05 -3.62
N GLN A 38 -3.73 -15.59 -2.89
CA GLN A 38 -4.85 -14.80 -2.37
C GLN A 38 -4.39 -13.74 -1.37
N MET A 39 -3.51 -14.09 -0.43
CA MET A 39 -2.95 -13.14 0.53
C MET A 39 -2.22 -11.99 -0.16
N ALA A 40 -1.40 -12.30 -1.17
CA ALA A 40 -0.75 -11.26 -1.95
C ALA A 40 -1.74 -10.35 -2.67
N GLN A 41 -2.82 -10.90 -3.22
CA GLN A 41 -3.85 -10.13 -3.89
C GLN A 41 -4.56 -9.17 -2.93
N VAL A 42 -4.80 -9.60 -1.69
CA VAL A 42 -5.37 -8.75 -0.63
C VAL A 42 -4.42 -7.61 -0.28
N TRP A 43 -3.13 -7.89 -0.06
CA TRP A 43 -2.15 -6.84 0.22
C TRP A 43 -1.95 -5.87 -0.95
N GLN A 44 -2.03 -6.35 -2.19
CA GLN A 44 -2.02 -5.48 -3.38
C GLN A 44 -3.19 -4.49 -3.35
N ARG A 45 -4.41 -4.94 -3.04
CA ARG A 45 -5.59 -4.08 -2.94
C ARG A 45 -5.45 -3.05 -1.83
N LEU A 46 -5.02 -3.46 -0.64
CA LEU A 46 -4.78 -2.57 0.49
C LEU A 46 -3.71 -1.51 0.18
N SER A 47 -2.70 -1.86 -0.61
CA SER A 47 -1.70 -0.92 -1.12
C SER A 47 -2.32 0.19 -1.99
N GLU A 48 -3.20 -0.19 -2.91
CA GLU A 48 -3.83 0.75 -3.84
C GLU A 48 -4.93 1.61 -3.17
N GLU A 49 -5.69 1.04 -2.23
CA GLU A 49 -6.65 1.79 -1.40
C GLU A 49 -5.94 2.88 -0.57
N GLN A 50 -4.80 2.56 0.05
CA GLN A 50 -4.02 3.54 0.81
C GLN A 50 -3.39 4.62 -0.06
N LYS A 51 -3.00 4.30 -1.30
CA LYS A 51 -2.51 5.29 -2.25
C LYS A 51 -3.60 6.31 -2.60
N THR A 52 -4.84 5.85 -2.72
CA THR A 52 -6.00 6.68 -3.03
C THR A 52 -6.41 7.56 -1.84
N ALA A 53 -6.40 7.01 -0.62
CA ALA A 53 -6.70 7.76 0.60
C ALA A 53 -5.68 8.89 0.87
N ALA A 54 -4.39 8.61 0.68
CA ALA A 54 -3.33 9.61 0.82
C ALA A 54 -3.47 10.77 -0.18
N GLN A 55 -3.97 10.50 -1.39
CA GLN A 55 -4.15 11.50 -2.44
C GLN A 55 -5.37 12.40 -2.20
N GLN A 56 -6.45 11.88 -1.60
CA GLN A 56 -7.63 12.67 -1.25
C GLN A 56 -7.39 13.61 -0.06
N GLN A 57 -6.62 13.21 0.95
CA GLN A 57 -6.30 14.08 2.09
C GLN A 57 -5.43 15.27 1.71
N GLN A 58 -4.67 15.19 0.61
CA GLN A 58 -3.82 16.29 0.14
C GLN A 58 -4.60 17.37 -0.63
N GLN A 59 -5.85 17.10 -1.03
CA GLN A 59 -6.73 18.08 -1.68
C GLN A 59 -7.66 18.83 -0.72
N VAL A 60 -7.72 18.45 0.56
CA VAL A 60 -8.59 19.08 1.60
C VAL A 60 -7.80 20.05 2.48
N GLN A 61 -6.62 20.52 2.05
CA GLN A 61 -6.05 21.72 2.66
C GLN A 61 -6.76 22.91 2.03
N PRO A 62 -7.65 23.64 2.75
CA PRO A 62 -8.11 24.91 2.26
C PRO A 62 -6.85 25.75 2.07
N LYS A 63 -6.75 26.31 0.88
CA LYS A 63 -5.85 27.37 0.55
C LYS A 63 -6.22 28.51 1.51
N ASP A 64 -5.51 28.62 2.64
CA ASP A 64 -5.45 29.86 3.41
C ASP A 64 -4.79 30.89 2.48
N ASP A 65 -5.58 31.40 1.54
CA ASP A 65 -5.29 32.67 0.88
C ASP A 65 -5.77 33.73 1.88
N ASP A 66 -4.81 34.19 2.68
CA ASP A 66 -4.78 35.50 3.30
C ASP A 66 -5.41 36.56 2.37
N ASP A 67 -6.67 36.93 2.60
CA ASP A 67 -7.22 38.20 2.11
C ASP A 67 -7.21 39.18 3.29
N MET A 68 -6.10 39.90 3.40
CA MET A 68 -6.04 41.16 4.13
C MET A 68 -6.93 42.19 3.42
N GLY A 69 -7.91 42.72 4.16
CA GLY A 69 -8.64 43.94 3.82
C GLY A 69 -8.77 44.85 5.03
#